data_AF-A0AAU2U1W5-F1
#
_entry.id   AF-A0AAU2U1W5-F1
#
_cell.length_a   1.000
_cell.length_b   1.000
_cell.length_c   1.000
_cell.angle_alpha   90.00
_cell.angle_beta   90.00
_cell.angle_gamma   90.00
#
_symmetry.space_group_name_H-M   'P 1'
#
loop_
_entity.id
_entity.type
_entity.pdbx_description
1 polymer ?
#
loop_
_entity_poly.entity_id
_entity_poly.type
_entity_poly.pdbx_seq_one_letter_code
_entity_poly.pdbx_strand_id
1 'polypeptide(L)'
;MTSAIPEELAYTALPEVLAGHLADAVRPLDTPGQVRSVRTARHGDHDITVTTVHEVIVDGAPVAARLTVDDAGMLHSPGLPYQRFASALDAVRALITAYPDEFGGGA
;
A
#
# COMPACT_ATOMS: atom_id res chain seq x y z
N MET A 1 22.02 -14.10 2.00
CA MET A 1 21.33 -13.72 3.25
C MET A 1 22.38 -13.46 4.30
N THR A 2 22.71 -12.21 4.58
CA THR A 2 23.61 -11.84 5.68
C THR A 2 22.82 -12.01 6.98
N SER A 3 23.23 -12.95 7.82
CA SER A 3 22.69 -13.07 9.18
C SER A 3 23.12 -11.85 9.97
N ALA A 4 22.19 -11.00 10.38
CA ALA A 4 22.49 -9.95 11.34
C ALA A 4 22.96 -10.59 12.65
N ILE A 5 24.04 -10.07 13.20
CA ILE A 5 24.65 -10.58 14.43
C ILE A 5 23.79 -10.07 15.60
N PRO A 6 23.46 -10.87 16.63
CA PRO A 6 22.52 -10.46 17.68
C PRO A 6 22.83 -9.13 18.36
N GLU A 7 24.11 -8.75 18.47
CA GLU A 7 24.55 -7.47 19.04
C GLU A 7 24.21 -6.27 18.14
N GLU A 8 24.23 -6.44 16.82
CA GLU A 8 23.87 -5.40 15.85
C GLU A 8 22.36 -5.10 15.89
N LEU A 9 21.54 -6.15 16.06
CA LEU A 9 20.10 -6.01 16.26
C LEU A 9 19.79 -5.32 17.60
N ALA A 10 20.53 -5.65 18.67
CA ALA A 10 20.35 -4.99 19.96
C ALA A 10 20.72 -3.49 19.90
N TYR A 11 21.78 -3.15 19.18
CA TYR A 11 22.20 -1.76 18.96
C TYR A 11 21.18 -0.97 18.14
N THR A 12 20.67 -1.53 17.04
CA THR A 12 19.66 -0.88 16.19
C THR A 12 18.28 -0.77 16.85
N ALA A 13 17.99 -1.61 17.85
CA ALA A 13 16.78 -1.53 18.66
C ALA A 13 16.85 -0.50 19.81
N LEU A 14 18.01 0.14 20.05
CA LEU A 14 18.12 1.21 21.04
C LEU A 14 17.14 2.34 20.69
N PRO A 15 16.38 2.89 21.65
CA PRO A 15 15.31 3.86 21.35
C PRO A 15 15.76 5.06 20.51
N GLU A 16 16.97 5.54 20.74
CA GLU A 16 17.56 6.69 20.05
C GLU A 16 17.91 6.37 18.59
N VAL A 17 18.54 5.21 18.38
CA VAL A 17 18.94 4.73 17.05
C VAL A 17 17.69 4.37 16.23
N LEU A 18 16.75 3.68 16.87
CA LEU A 18 15.46 3.34 16.28
C LEU A 18 14.66 4.60 15.94
N ALA A 19 14.61 5.61 16.82
CA ALA A 19 13.93 6.86 16.54
C ALA A 19 14.55 7.61 15.35
N GLY A 20 15.87 7.61 15.22
CA GLY A 20 16.56 8.16 14.04
C GLY A 20 16.18 7.43 12.75
N HIS A 21 16.20 6.10 12.76
CA HIS A 21 15.74 5.30 11.62
C HIS A 21 14.27 5.48 11.29
N LEU A 22 13.42 5.61 12.31
CA LEU A 22 12.00 5.87 12.11
C LEU A 22 11.78 7.27 11.54
N ALA A 23 12.52 8.29 12.00
CA ALA A 23 12.44 9.65 11.47
C ALA A 23 12.77 9.70 9.98
N ASP A 24 13.79 8.97 9.55
CA ASP A 24 14.15 8.82 8.13
C ASP A 24 13.13 7.96 7.35
N ALA A 25 12.43 7.05 8.04
CA ALA A 25 11.39 6.19 7.47
C ALA A 25 9.98 6.82 7.51
N VAL A 26 9.77 7.91 8.24
CA VAL A 26 8.46 8.58 8.36
C VAL A 26 8.10 9.14 7.00
N ARG A 27 7.18 8.44 6.33
CA ARG A 27 6.50 8.93 5.14
C ARG A 27 5.28 9.75 5.56
N PRO A 28 4.83 10.71 4.73
CA PRO A 28 3.59 11.43 4.97
C PRO A 28 2.45 10.45 5.24
N LEU A 29 1.64 10.72 6.26
CA LEU A 29 0.41 9.94 6.52
C LEU A 29 -0.50 10.03 5.29
N ASP A 30 -0.97 8.88 4.83
CA ASP A 30 -1.98 8.80 3.77
C ASP A 30 -3.29 9.46 4.25
N THR A 31 -3.93 10.23 3.37
CA THR A 31 -5.26 10.81 3.62
C THR A 31 -6.29 9.67 3.71
N PRO A 32 -7.38 9.77 4.51
CA PRO A 32 -8.42 8.74 4.54
C PRO A 32 -8.93 8.40 3.12
N GLY A 33 -8.87 7.13 2.72
CA GLY A 33 -9.23 6.66 1.38
C GLY A 33 -8.06 6.57 0.39
N GLN A 34 -6.91 7.16 0.73
CA GLN A 34 -5.67 7.06 -0.03
C GLN A 34 -4.92 5.79 0.37
N VAL A 35 -4.61 4.93 -0.60
CA VAL A 35 -3.67 3.81 -0.38
C VAL A 35 -2.53 3.90 -1.37
N ARG A 36 -1.32 3.83 -0.81
CA ARG A 36 -0.07 3.89 -1.55
C ARG A 36 0.51 2.48 -1.74
N SER A 37 0.77 2.11 -2.99
CA SER A 37 1.66 0.98 -3.33
C SER A 37 3.04 1.52 -3.65
N VAL A 38 4.08 0.88 -3.09
CA VAL A 38 5.48 1.23 -3.34
C VAL A 38 6.16 -0.04 -3.82
N ARG A 39 6.72 0.01 -5.02
CA ARG A 39 7.47 -1.08 -5.63
C ARG A 39 8.89 -0.62 -5.90
N THR A 40 9.85 -1.48 -5.65
CA THR A 40 11.27 -1.18 -5.86
C THR A 40 11.91 -2.27 -6.70
N ALA A 41 12.72 -1.88 -7.67
CA ALA A 41 13.47 -2.81 -8.51
C ALA A 41 14.88 -2.26 -8.77
N ARG A 42 15.83 -3.13 -9.09
CA ARG A 42 17.17 -2.72 -9.53
C ARG A 42 17.38 -3.13 -10.98
N HIS A 43 17.88 -2.22 -11.79
CA HIS A 43 18.22 -2.48 -13.19
C HIS A 43 19.60 -1.89 -13.52
N GLY A 44 20.60 -2.77 -13.63
CA GLY A 44 22.00 -2.36 -13.73
C GLY A 44 22.44 -1.58 -12.49
N ASP A 45 22.92 -0.36 -12.70
CA ASP A 45 23.35 0.57 -11.65
C ASP A 45 22.23 1.51 -11.17
N HIS A 46 20.99 1.25 -11.58
CA HIS A 46 19.83 2.07 -11.21
C HIS A 46 18.93 1.36 -10.22
N ASP A 47 18.65 2.04 -9.10
CA ASP A 47 17.58 1.66 -8.18
C ASP A 47 16.30 2.43 -8.57
N ILE A 48 15.24 1.69 -8.85
CA ILE A 48 13.95 2.19 -9.32
C ILE A 48 12.98 2.11 -8.15
N THR A 49 12.30 3.22 -7.84
CA THR A 49 11.17 3.24 -6.91
C THR A 49 9.95 3.77 -7.62
N VAL A 50 8.90 2.95 -7.71
CA VAL A 50 7.60 3.33 -8.23
C VAL A 50 6.63 3.47 -7.08
N THR A 51 6.10 4.69 -6.90
CA THR A 51 5.02 4.96 -5.98
C THR A 51 3.74 5.15 -6.76
N THR A 52 2.71 4.39 -6.42
CA THR A 52 1.37 4.54 -6.97
C THR A 52 0.41 4.87 -5.84
N VAL A 53 -0.35 5.94 -6.01
CA VAL A 53 -1.33 6.42 -5.06
C VAL A 53 -2.69 6.35 -5.74
N HIS A 54 -3.64 5.64 -5.14
CA HIS A 54 -5.02 5.62 -5.60
C HIS A 54 -5.89 6.40 -4.62
N GLU A 55 -6.57 7.41 -5.14
CA GLU A 55 -7.68 8.08 -4.48
C GLU A 55 -8.97 7.53 -5.10
N VAL A 56 -9.80 6.91 -4.28
CA VAL A 56 -11.06 6.31 -4.73
C VAL A 56 -12.21 7.05 -4.07
N ILE A 57 -13.07 7.63 -4.91
CA ILE A 57 -14.27 8.34 -4.50
C ILE A 57 -15.45 7.62 -5.13
N VAL A 58 -16.41 7.18 -4.31
CA VAL A 58 -17.66 6.57 -4.73
C VAL A 58 -18.79 7.46 -4.20
N ASP A 59 -19.69 7.89 -5.07
CA ASP A 59 -20.82 8.77 -4.73
C ASP A 59 -20.40 10.06 -3.96
N GLY A 60 -19.22 10.57 -4.28
CA GLY A 60 -18.65 11.76 -3.63
C GLY A 60 -17.99 11.52 -2.27
N ALA A 61 -18.05 10.29 -1.74
CA ALA A 61 -17.39 9.90 -0.50
C ALA A 61 -16.06 9.17 -0.76
N PRO A 62 -14.96 9.50 -0.04
CA PRO A 62 -13.72 8.75 -0.15
C PRO A 62 -13.89 7.34 0.42
N VAL A 63 -13.45 6.33 -0.32
CA VAL A 63 -13.54 4.92 0.07
C VAL A 63 -12.15 4.33 0.24
N ALA A 64 -11.93 3.64 1.35
CA ALA A 64 -10.73 2.85 1.59
C ALA A 64 -10.75 1.51 0.80
N ALA A 65 -10.65 1.58 -0.52
CA ALA A 65 -10.62 0.38 -1.40
C ALA A 65 -9.37 -0.50 -1.21
N ARG A 66 -8.33 0.03 -0.56
CA ARG A 66 -7.06 -0.66 -0.25
C ARG A 66 -6.42 -1.34 -1.46
N LEU A 67 -6.38 -0.60 -2.56
CA LEU A 67 -5.82 -1.08 -3.82
C LEU A 67 -4.29 -1.02 -3.79
N THR A 68 -3.66 -2.18 -3.93
CA THR A 68 -2.21 -2.33 -4.04
C THR A 68 -1.86 -2.84 -5.43
N VAL A 69 -0.82 -2.29 -6.05
CA VAL A 69 -0.31 -2.75 -7.35
C VAL A 69 0.86 -3.68 -7.13
N ASP A 70 0.88 -4.85 -7.78
CA ASP A 70 1.99 -5.79 -7.78
C ASP A 70 3.06 -5.47 -8.85
N ASP A 71 4.14 -6.26 -8.89
CA ASP A 71 5.24 -6.04 -9.83
C ASP A 71 4.87 -6.26 -11.30
N ALA A 72 3.81 -7.04 -11.57
CA ALA A 72 3.25 -7.20 -12.91
C ALA A 72 2.33 -6.03 -13.32
N GLY A 73 2.07 -5.09 -12.40
CA GLY A 73 1.19 -3.96 -12.63
C GLY A 73 -0.29 -4.25 -12.36
N MET A 74 -0.62 -5.41 -11.77
CA MET A 74 -1.99 -5.79 -11.46
C MET A 74 -2.39 -5.28 -10.08
N LEU A 75 -3.65 -4.87 -9.95
CA LEU A 75 -4.26 -4.39 -8.72
C LEU A 75 -4.83 -5.56 -7.91
N HIS A 76 -4.66 -5.44 -6.60
CA HIS A 76 -5.13 -6.36 -5.58
C HIS A 76 -5.83 -5.57 -4.47
N SER A 77 -6.87 -6.16 -3.89
CA SER A 77 -7.48 -5.66 -2.66
C SER A 77 -7.58 -6.79 -1.64
N PRO A 78 -7.28 -6.54 -0.35
CA PRO A 78 -7.50 -7.53 0.71
C PRO A 78 -8.95 -8.03 0.82
N GLY A 79 -9.92 -7.22 0.39
CA GLY A 79 -11.33 -7.64 0.31
C GLY A 79 -11.60 -8.67 -0.80
N LEU A 80 -10.73 -8.77 -1.81
CA LEU A 80 -10.88 -9.69 -2.93
C LEU A 80 -9.56 -10.47 -3.17
N PRO A 81 -9.14 -11.32 -2.22
CA PRO A 81 -7.78 -11.87 -2.19
C PRO A 81 -7.43 -12.79 -3.36
N TYR A 82 -8.44 -13.33 -4.05
CA TYR A 82 -8.26 -14.24 -5.18
C TYR A 82 -8.44 -13.57 -6.55
N GLN A 83 -8.75 -12.27 -6.58
CA GLN A 83 -8.99 -11.52 -7.81
C GLN A 83 -7.87 -10.52 -8.06
N ARG A 84 -7.49 -10.40 -9.33
CA ARG A 84 -6.49 -9.44 -9.82
C ARG A 84 -7.12 -8.60 -10.91
N PHE A 85 -6.86 -7.30 -10.91
CA PHE A 85 -7.47 -6.38 -11.86
C PHE A 85 -6.40 -5.58 -12.61
N ALA A 86 -6.57 -5.39 -13.91
CA ALA A 86 -5.74 -4.45 -14.67
C ALA A 86 -6.21 -2.99 -14.48
N SER A 87 -7.41 -2.80 -13.93
CA SER A 87 -8.08 -1.50 -13.80
C SER A 87 -8.58 -1.29 -12.37
N ALA A 88 -8.30 -0.11 -11.82
CA ALA A 88 -8.77 0.28 -10.50
C ALA A 88 -10.30 0.39 -10.47
N LEU A 89 -10.92 0.83 -11.57
CA LEU A 89 -12.38 0.89 -11.69
C LEU A 89 -13.02 -0.49 -11.62
N ASP A 90 -12.43 -1.50 -12.26
CA ASP A 90 -12.97 -2.86 -12.22
C ASP A 90 -12.79 -3.48 -10.83
N ALA A 91 -11.67 -3.21 -10.15
CA ALA A 91 -11.48 -3.61 -8.76
C ALA A 91 -12.54 -2.98 -7.84
N VAL A 92 -12.82 -1.68 -7.99
CA VAL A 92 -13.84 -0.98 -7.20
C VAL A 92 -15.25 -1.50 -7.49
N ARG A 93 -15.59 -1.77 -8.75
CA ARG A 93 -16.88 -2.39 -9.11
C ARG A 93 -17.05 -3.76 -8.47
N ALA A 94 -16.00 -4.57 -8.48
CA ALA A 94 -16.01 -5.88 -7.85
C ALA A 94 -16.18 -5.76 -6.32
N LEU A 95 -15.53 -4.78 -5.69
CA LEU A 95 -15.70 -4.50 -4.26
C LEU A 95 -17.13 -4.07 -3.92
N ILE A 96 -17.72 -3.15 -4.69
CA ILE A 96 -19.12 -2.72 -4.52
C ILE A 96 -20.06 -3.92 -4.67
N THR A 97 -19.81 -4.77 -5.65
CA THR A 97 -20.62 -5.99 -5.87
C THR A 97 -20.51 -6.97 -4.71
N ALA A 98 -19.31 -7.14 -4.16
CA ALA A 98 -19.05 -8.10 -3.09
C ALA A 98 -19.50 -7.60 -1.70
N TYR A 99 -19.42 -6.29 -1.45
CA TYR A 99 -19.67 -5.67 -0.16
C TYR A 99 -20.58 -4.45 -0.26
N PRO A 100 -21.78 -4.55 -0.85
CA PRO A 100 -22.62 -3.39 -1.15
C PRO A 100 -22.93 -2.53 0.08
N ASP A 101 -23.08 -3.14 1.26
CA ASP A 101 -23.36 -2.44 2.52
C ASP A 101 -22.21 -1.52 2.97
N GLU A 102 -20.95 -1.84 2.61
CA GLU A 102 -19.78 -1.00 2.95
C GLU A 102 -19.71 0.27 2.08
N PHE A 103 -20.45 0.29 0.97
CA PHE A 103 -20.56 1.42 0.05
C PHE A 103 -21.92 2.14 0.18
N GLY A 104 -22.79 1.66 1.07
CA GLY A 104 -24.14 2.16 1.29
C GLY A 104 -24.17 3.46 2.09
N GLY A 105 -23.97 4.57 1.38
CA GLY A 105 -24.29 5.94 1.83
C GLY A 105 -25.36 6.57 0.94
N GLY A 106 -26.56 5.98 0.87
CA GLY A 106 -27.67 6.51 0.08
C GLY A 106 -28.97 5.76 0.32
N ALA A 107 -29.71 6.17 1.35
CA ALA A 107 -31.16 6.09 1.41
C ALA A 107 -31.74 7.47 1.01
#